data_AF-A0A836G184-F1
#
_entry.id   AF-A0A836G184-F1
#
_cell.length_a   1.000
_cell.length_b   1.000
_cell.length_c   1.000
_cell.angle_alpha   90.00
_cell.angle_beta   90.00
_cell.angle_gamma   90.00
#
_symmetry.space_group_name_H-M   'P 1'
#
loop_
_entity.id
_entity.type
_entity.pdbx_description
1 polymer ?
#
loop_
_entity_poly.entity_id
_entity_poly.type
_entity_poly.pdbx_seq_one_letter_code
_entity_poly.pdbx_strand_id
1 'polypeptide(L)'
;DVLREATYQGCHSIYVFAYFHSSLAPRIEIGLLRPPKSIIPFNLFDIPLINTIILISSDLTITALINKSLLITITLRIYFFLLQLFILVIHFSSYHHFGFEAAS
;
A
#
# COMPACT_ATOMS: atom_id res chain seq x y z
N ASP A 1 10.90 -24.87 18.26
CA ASP A 1 10.72 -25.50 16.93
C ASP A 1 9.78 -24.73 15.99
N VAL A 2 8.65 -24.16 16.43
CA VAL A 2 7.82 -23.25 15.59
C VAL A 2 8.58 -22.04 14.99
N LEU A 3 9.55 -21.48 15.73
CA LEU A 3 10.38 -20.37 15.25
C LEU A 3 11.41 -20.78 14.18
N ARG A 4 11.75 -22.07 14.06
CA ARG A 4 12.66 -22.59 13.03
C ARG A 4 11.92 -22.93 11.73
N GLU A 5 10.66 -23.36 11.79
CA GLU A 5 9.79 -23.46 10.60
C GLU A 5 9.48 -22.08 9.99
N ALA A 6 9.26 -21.05 10.82
CA ALA A 6 8.93 -19.70 10.35
C ALA A 6 10.08 -19.01 9.57
N THR A 7 11.33 -19.37 9.84
CA THR A 7 12.48 -18.87 9.05
C THR A 7 12.54 -19.48 7.64
N TYR A 8 11.86 -20.60 7.38
CA TYR A 8 11.86 -21.27 6.07
C TYR A 8 10.75 -20.74 5.15
N GLN A 9 9.65 -20.24 5.72
CA GLN A 9 8.64 -19.45 5.00
C GLN A 9 9.01 -17.97 5.05
N GLY A 10 9.74 -17.50 4.03
CA GLY A 10 10.12 -16.11 3.69
C GLY A 10 9.75 -14.92 4.62
N CYS A 11 10.66 -13.95 4.72
CA CYS A 11 10.58 -12.71 5.53
C CYS A 11 9.22 -11.97 5.51
N HIS A 12 8.47 -12.07 4.41
CA HIS A 12 7.13 -11.49 4.27
C HIS A 12 6.09 -12.10 5.23
N SER A 13 6.16 -13.41 5.51
CA SER A 13 5.25 -14.11 6.43
C SER A 13 5.40 -13.61 7.87
N ILE A 14 6.64 -13.34 8.29
CA ILE A 14 6.98 -12.83 9.63
C ILE A 14 6.43 -11.41 9.84
N TYR A 15 6.51 -10.55 8.83
CA TYR A 15 5.93 -9.20 8.90
C TYR A 15 4.40 -9.24 9.05
N VAL A 16 3.72 -10.05 8.24
CA VAL A 16 2.26 -10.19 8.29
C VAL A 16 1.83 -10.77 9.64
N PHE A 17 2.51 -11.80 10.13
CA PHE A 17 2.23 -12.39 11.43
C PHE A 17 2.43 -11.39 12.58
N ALA A 18 3.53 -10.65 12.60
CA ALA A 18 3.78 -9.63 13.62
C ALA A 18 2.75 -8.48 13.57
N TYR A 19 2.31 -8.08 12.37
CA TYR A 19 1.24 -7.09 12.19
C TYR A 19 -0.11 -7.59 12.75
N PHE A 20 -0.52 -8.81 12.43
CA PHE A 20 -1.75 -9.40 12.96
C PHE A 20 -1.68 -9.63 14.47
N HIS A 21 -0.58 -10.18 14.98
CA HIS A 21 -0.39 -10.42 16.40
C HIS A 21 -0.48 -9.12 17.23
N SER A 22 0.10 -8.03 16.72
CA SER A 22 0.02 -6.72 17.37
C SER A 22 -1.33 -6.00 17.15
N SER A 23 -2.12 -6.40 16.16
CA SER A 23 -3.46 -5.83 15.90
C SER A 23 -4.55 -6.50 16.73
N LEU A 24 -4.41 -7.79 17.02
CA LEU A 24 -5.37 -8.59 17.79
C LEU A 24 -5.31 -8.33 19.30
N ALA A 25 -4.13 -7.99 19.83
CA ALA A 25 -3.92 -7.70 21.25
C ALA A 25 -3.15 -6.37 21.42
N PRO A 26 -3.83 -5.21 21.26
CA PRO A 26 -3.19 -3.91 21.46
C PRO A 26 -2.72 -3.77 22.92
N ARG A 27 -1.50 -3.25 23.12
CA ARG A 27 -0.93 -3.03 24.46
C ARG A 27 -1.74 -1.97 25.21
N ILE A 28 -1.91 -2.18 26.52
CA ILE A 28 -2.68 -1.30 27.43
C ILE A 28 -2.16 0.14 27.42
N GLU A 29 -0.85 0.32 27.22
CA GLU A 29 -0.15 1.62 27.12
C GLU A 29 -0.65 2.49 25.95
N ILE A 30 -1.28 1.90 24.94
CA ILE A 30 -1.77 2.58 23.72
C ILE A 30 -3.30 2.82 23.80
N GLY A 31 -3.92 2.61 24.97
CA GLY A 31 -5.35 2.82 25.19
C GLY A 31 -6.26 1.72 24.64
N LEU A 32 -5.74 0.50 24.43
CA LEU A 32 -6.47 -0.68 23.92
C LEU A 32 -7.14 -0.48 22.54
N LEU A 33 -6.78 0.57 21.81
CA LEU A 33 -7.36 0.91 20.52
C LEU A 33 -6.26 0.99 19.46
N ARG A 34 -6.48 0.32 18.33
CA ARG A 34 -5.78 0.58 17.08
C ARG A 34 -6.78 1.12 16.06
N PRO A 35 -6.49 2.24 15.35
CA PRO A 35 -5.38 3.17 15.57
C PRO A 35 -5.60 4.04 16.83
N PRO A 36 -4.53 4.50 17.50
CA PRO A 36 -4.66 5.45 18.61
C PRO A 36 -5.29 6.76 18.12
N LYS A 37 -6.07 7.43 18.99
CA LYS A 37 -6.88 8.62 18.65
C LYS A 37 -6.11 9.79 18.00
N SER A 38 -4.78 9.84 18.15
CA SER A 38 -3.91 10.87 17.56
C SER A 38 -3.45 10.57 16.14
N ILE A 39 -3.68 9.35 15.63
CA ILE A 39 -3.30 8.97 14.26
C ILE A 39 -4.57 8.95 13.42
N ILE A 40 -4.68 9.91 12.50
CA ILE A 40 -5.70 9.87 11.46
C ILE A 40 -5.23 8.84 10.41
N PRO A 41 -5.91 7.70 10.27
CA PRO A 41 -5.54 6.71 9.27
C PRO A 41 -5.75 7.30 7.87
N PHE A 42 -4.83 7.02 6.97
CA PHE A 42 -5.02 7.34 5.55
C PHE A 42 -6.25 6.60 5.02
N ASN A 43 -6.92 7.22 4.06
CA ASN A 43 -7.99 6.56 3.36
C ASN A 43 -7.44 5.33 2.61
N LEU A 44 -7.81 4.15 3.09
CA LEU A 44 -7.38 2.85 2.57
C LEU A 44 -7.81 2.62 1.11
N PHE A 45 -8.75 3.42 0.60
CA PHE A 45 -9.25 3.32 -0.76
C PHE A 45 -8.48 4.16 -1.77
N ASP A 46 -7.66 5.11 -1.36
CA ASP A 46 -7.06 6.03 -2.34
C ASP A 46 -5.77 5.44 -2.93
N ILE A 47 -4.82 5.03 -2.09
CA ILE A 47 -3.50 4.60 -2.56
C ILE A 47 -3.43 3.08 -2.83
N PRO A 48 -3.93 2.22 -1.94
CA PRO A 48 -3.92 0.76 -2.17
C PRO A 48 -4.79 0.33 -3.36
N LEU A 49 -5.94 0.98 -3.58
CA LEU A 49 -6.85 0.64 -4.68
C LEU A 49 -6.24 0.95 -6.03
N ILE A 50 -5.63 2.13 -6.18
CA ILE A 50 -5.02 2.56 -7.44
C ILE A 50 -3.83 1.67 -7.79
N ASN A 51 -3.00 1.33 -6.80
CA ASN A 51 -1.93 0.35 -7.00
C ASN A 51 -2.46 -1.03 -7.43
N THR A 52 -3.63 -1.45 -6.93
CA THR A 52 -4.27 -2.72 -7.31
C THR A 52 -4.82 -2.67 -8.73
N ILE A 53 -5.47 -1.57 -9.13
CA ILE A 53 -5.96 -1.38 -10.50
C ILE A 53 -4.80 -1.36 -11.49
N ILE A 54 -3.69 -0.72 -11.16
CA ILE A 54 -2.47 -0.68 -11.99
C ILE A 54 -1.87 -2.09 -12.12
N LEU A 55 -1.74 -2.83 -11.02
CA LEU A 55 -1.26 -4.21 -11.02
C LEU A 55 -2.13 -5.11 -11.91
N ILE A 56 -3.45 -5.11 -11.73
CA ILE A 56 -4.38 -5.93 -12.53
C ILE A 56 -4.33 -5.51 -14.02
N SER A 57 -4.26 -4.21 -14.30
CA SER A 57 -4.12 -3.68 -15.66
C SER A 57 -2.80 -4.10 -16.32
N SER A 58 -1.73 -4.28 -15.53
CA SER A 58 -0.43 -4.76 -16.01
C SER A 58 -0.46 -6.24 -16.44
N ASP A 59 -1.22 -7.08 -15.74
CA ASP A 59 -1.39 -8.50 -16.12
C ASP A 59 -2.28 -8.64 -17.37
N LEU A 60 -3.31 -7.80 -17.49
CA LEU A 60 -4.16 -7.71 -18.68
C LEU A 60 -3.37 -7.21 -19.91
N THR A 61 -2.43 -6.29 -19.70
CA THR A 61 -1.50 -5.78 -20.73
C THR A 61 -0.66 -6.90 -21.34
N ILE A 62 -0.19 -7.87 -20.54
CA ILE A 62 0.59 -9.02 -21.03
C ILE A 62 -0.28 -9.90 -21.94
N THR A 63 -1.54 -10.12 -21.56
CA THR A 63 -2.49 -10.89 -22.38
C THR A 63 -2.85 -10.15 -23.68
N ALA A 64 -2.97 -8.82 -23.64
CA ALA A 64 -3.25 -7.98 -24.81
C ALA A 64 -2.06 -7.87 -25.78
N LEU A 65 -0.83 -7.93 -25.26
CA LEU A 65 0.40 -7.94 -26.06
C LEU A 65 0.46 -9.18 -26.98
N ILE A 66 0.00 -10.32 -26.47
CA ILE A 66 -0.09 -11.58 -27.22
C ILE A 66 -1.12 -11.45 -28.39
N ASN A 67 -2.15 -10.62 -28.21
CA ASN A 67 -3.24 -10.40 -29.18
C ASN A 67 -3.07 -9.16 -30.09
N LYS A 68 -1.83 -8.64 -30.24
CA LYS A 68 -1.43 -7.55 -31.17
C LYS A 68 -2.07 -6.16 -30.96
N SER A 69 -2.64 -5.85 -29.79
CA SER A 69 -3.13 -4.49 -29.47
C SER A 69 -2.09 -3.65 -28.72
N LEU A 70 -0.86 -3.58 -29.24
CA LEU A 70 0.29 -2.96 -28.56
C LEU A 70 0.12 -1.45 -28.32
N LEU A 71 -0.47 -0.74 -29.29
CA LEU A 71 -0.55 0.73 -29.30
C LEU A 71 -1.53 1.25 -28.22
N ILE A 72 -2.70 0.61 -28.07
CA ILE A 72 -3.68 0.94 -27.03
C ILE A 72 -3.09 0.73 -25.63
N THR A 73 -2.30 -0.33 -25.48
CA THR A 73 -1.75 -0.78 -24.21
C THR A 73 -0.63 0.13 -23.72
N ILE A 74 0.19 0.67 -24.63
CA ILE A 74 1.23 1.65 -24.29
C ILE A 74 0.60 2.97 -23.85
N THR A 75 -0.39 3.49 -24.59
CA THR A 75 -1.07 4.74 -24.25
C THR A 75 -1.75 4.67 -22.88
N LEU A 76 -2.46 3.56 -22.61
CA LEU A 76 -3.12 3.34 -21.32
C LEU A 76 -2.13 3.25 -20.16
N ARG A 77 -0.96 2.60 -20.38
CA ARG A 77 0.09 2.47 -19.36
C ARG A 77 0.75 3.81 -19.02
N ILE A 78 0.95 4.69 -20.00
CA ILE A 78 1.45 6.04 -19.77
C ILE A 78 0.45 6.88 -18.98
N TYR A 79 -0.84 6.76 -19.30
CA TYR A 79 -1.91 7.46 -18.57
C TYR A 79 -1.94 7.09 -17.08
N PHE A 80 -1.91 5.78 -16.75
CA PHE A 80 -1.88 5.33 -15.36
C PHE A 80 -0.60 5.74 -14.62
N PHE A 81 0.56 5.75 -15.29
CA PHE A 81 1.82 6.18 -14.70
C PHE A 81 1.81 7.67 -14.32
N LEU A 82 1.28 8.54 -15.19
CA LEU A 82 1.15 9.97 -14.90
C LEU A 82 0.17 10.23 -13.75
N LEU A 83 -0.94 9.48 -13.70
CA LEU A 83 -1.92 9.56 -12.61
C LEU A 83 -1.28 9.18 -11.27
N GLN A 84 -0.48 8.11 -11.24
CA GLN A 84 0.24 7.66 -10.04
C GLN A 84 1.21 8.73 -9.51
N LEU A 85 1.93 9.42 -10.40
CA LEU A 85 2.87 10.47 -10.04
C LEU A 85 2.13 11.70 -9.46
N PHE A 86 1.01 12.10 -10.08
CA PHE A 86 0.20 13.22 -9.58
C PHE A 86 -0.33 12.97 -8.16
N ILE A 87 -0.86 11.77 -7.90
CA ILE A 87 -1.37 11.39 -6.57
C ILE A 87 -0.24 11.34 -5.54
N LEU A 88 0.95 10.85 -5.94
CA LEU A 88 2.12 10.82 -5.07
C LEU A 88 2.54 12.22 -4.62
N VAL A 89 2.50 13.22 -5.53
CA VAL A 89 2.83 14.61 -5.21
C VAL A 89 1.83 15.22 -4.22
N ILE A 90 0.52 14.99 -4.42
CA ILE A 90 -0.53 15.46 -3.49
C ILE A 90 -0.32 14.85 -2.10
N HIS A 91 -0.01 13.55 -2.05
CA HIS A 91 0.17 12.87 -0.78
C HIS A 91 1.45 13.32 -0.07
N PHE A 92 2.56 13.48 -0.80
CA PHE A 92 3.81 14.07 -0.28
C PHE A 92 3.59 15.45 0.35
N SER A 93 2.82 16.31 -0.33
CA SER A 93 2.46 17.63 0.22
C SER A 93 1.61 17.53 1.49
N SER A 94 0.69 16.57 1.55
CA SER A 94 -0.17 16.35 2.71
C SER A 94 0.64 15.89 3.93
N TYR A 95 1.63 15.01 3.74
CA TYR A 95 2.55 14.60 4.81
C TYR A 95 3.45 15.74 5.30
N HIS A 96 3.94 16.58 4.40
CA HIS A 96 4.77 17.71 4.80
C HIS A 96 3.99 18.73 5.66
N HIS A 97 2.71 18.94 5.35
CA HIS A 97 1.83 19.79 6.17
C HIS A 97 1.53 19.14 7.54
N PHE A 98 1.17 17.85 7.55
CA PHE A 98 0.88 17.12 8.80
C PHE A 98 2.10 16.99 9.71
N GLY A 99 3.30 16.89 9.14
CA GLY A 99 4.56 16.83 9.89
C GLY A 99 4.91 18.13 10.62
N PHE A 100 4.45 19.28 10.13
CA PHE A 100 4.65 20.58 10.79
C PHE A 100 3.65 20.78 11.95
N GLU A 101 2.41 20.33 11.78
CA GLU A 101 1.32 20.48 12.75
C GLU A 101 1.45 19.53 13.94
N ALA A 102 2.15 18.39 13.77
CA ALA A 102 2.51 17.49 14.86
C ALA A 102 3.77 17.92 15.65
N ALA A 103 4.51 18.93 15.18
CA ALA A 103 5.76 19.40 15.78
C ALA A 103 5.62 20.71 16.58
N SER A 104 4.45 21.37 16.53
CA SER A 104 4.10 22.58 17.29
C SER A 104 3.09 22.27 18.41
#